data_AF-A0A930A0N7-F1
#
_entry.id   AF-A0A930A0N7-F1
#
_cell.length_a   1.000
_cell.length_b   1.000
_cell.length_c   1.000
_cell.angle_alpha   90.00
_cell.angle_beta   90.00
_cell.angle_gamma   90.00
#
_symmetry.space_group_name_H-M   'P 1'
#
loop_
_entity.id
_entity.type
_entity.pdbx_description
1 polymer ?
#
loop_
_entity_poly.entity_id
_entity_poly.type
_entity_poly.pdbx_seq_one_letter_code
_entity_poly.pdbx_strand_id
1 'polypeptide(L)'
;FMDGYEKRYQEYPGIVVADAGYGSYDNYMYCLEKDIEGYLKYQNYRYEKTAKFKKDIYRKENLLREENGKLICPQGREFVYKRDSENTKTDYPCITQVWECKTCNRCPLKKECTKAKTRAVRINPILDELKAHAKELLDSEAGIQLRQQRCIQAEGTFGIIKSDWQYNRIHRRGMENVENELYLICMGFNLMKYHQKKMRMILS
;
A
#
# COMPACT_ATOMS: atom_id res chain seq x y z
N PHE A 1 -13.46 2.86 -8.78
CA PHE A 1 -13.14 1.73 -9.69
C PHE A 1 -13.97 0.51 -9.32
N MET A 2 -13.87 0.00 -8.09
CA MET A 2 -14.60 -1.21 -7.64
C MET A 2 -16.12 -1.06 -7.75
N ASP A 3 -16.71 0.07 -7.37
CA ASP A 3 -18.15 0.30 -7.60
C ASP A 3 -18.52 0.34 -9.09
N GLY A 4 -17.57 0.69 -9.97
CA GLY A 4 -17.79 0.62 -11.41
C GLY A 4 -17.71 -0.82 -11.95
N TYR A 5 -16.94 -1.68 -11.28
CA TYR A 5 -16.91 -3.12 -11.56
C TYR A 5 -18.24 -3.75 -11.11
N GLU A 6 -18.67 -3.49 -9.88
CA GLU A 6 -19.94 -4.00 -9.34
C GLU A 6 -21.12 -3.58 -10.22
N LYS A 7 -21.22 -2.30 -10.62
CA LYS A 7 -22.28 -1.85 -11.53
C LYS A 7 -22.32 -2.62 -12.86
N ARG A 8 -21.16 -3.09 -13.36
CA ARG A 8 -21.06 -3.78 -14.64
C ARG A 8 -21.29 -5.28 -14.53
N TYR A 9 -20.86 -5.90 -13.44
CA TYR A 9 -20.86 -7.35 -13.26
C TYR A 9 -21.87 -7.84 -12.21
N GLN A 10 -22.55 -6.92 -11.52
CA GLN A 10 -23.52 -7.16 -10.44
C GLN A 10 -22.92 -7.90 -9.23
N GLU A 11 -21.59 -7.91 -9.12
CA GLU A 11 -20.84 -8.49 -8.01
C GLU A 11 -19.50 -7.76 -7.82
N TYR A 12 -18.96 -7.82 -6.61
CA TYR A 12 -17.60 -7.39 -6.33
C TYR A 12 -16.61 -8.51 -6.68
N PRO A 13 -15.37 -8.18 -7.08
CA PRO A 13 -14.36 -9.20 -7.33
C PRO A 13 -13.94 -9.85 -6.00
N GLY A 14 -13.89 -11.17 -5.94
CA GLY A 14 -13.46 -11.86 -4.71
C GLY A 14 -12.00 -11.58 -4.31
N ILE A 15 -11.12 -11.25 -5.28
CA ILE A 15 -9.70 -10.97 -5.03
C ILE A 15 -9.30 -9.67 -5.74
N VAL A 16 -8.53 -8.83 -5.04
CA VAL A 16 -7.91 -7.63 -5.61
C VAL A 16 -6.42 -7.60 -5.29
N VAL A 17 -5.60 -7.31 -6.31
CA VAL A 17 -4.13 -7.18 -6.18
C VAL A 17 -3.72 -5.77 -6.56
N ALA A 18 -3.03 -5.07 -5.67
CA ALA A 18 -2.60 -3.70 -5.92
C ALA A 18 -1.20 -3.38 -5.35
N ASP A 19 -0.58 -2.35 -5.91
CA ASP A 19 0.75 -1.89 -5.50
C ASP A 19 0.72 -1.02 -4.24
N ALA A 20 1.92 -0.65 -3.78
CA ALA A 20 2.17 0.01 -2.49
C ALA A 20 1.42 1.34 -2.29
N GLY A 21 0.91 1.95 -3.37
CA GLY A 21 0.09 3.16 -3.33
C GLY A 21 -1.35 2.92 -2.86
N TYR A 22 -1.82 1.68 -2.84
CA TYR A 22 -3.19 1.33 -2.50
C TYR A 22 -3.34 0.69 -1.11
N GLY A 23 -2.26 0.40 -0.39
CA GLY A 23 -2.33 -0.09 0.99
C GLY A 23 -2.58 1.02 2.01
N SER A 24 -3.80 1.56 2.02
CA SER A 24 -4.28 2.60 2.94
C SER A 24 -5.37 2.05 3.86
N TYR A 25 -5.62 2.74 4.98
CA TYR A 25 -6.70 2.40 5.91
C TYR A 25 -8.05 2.23 5.20
N ASP A 26 -8.42 3.22 4.39
CA ASP A 26 -9.71 3.22 3.69
C ASP A 26 -9.84 2.07 2.70
N ASN A 27 -8.77 1.75 1.96
CA ASN A 27 -8.83 0.64 1.00
C ASN A 27 -8.90 -0.72 1.71
N TYR A 28 -8.23 -0.89 2.84
CA TYR A 28 -8.36 -2.11 3.64
C TYR A 28 -9.75 -2.25 4.25
N MET A 29 -10.30 -1.16 4.79
CA MET A 29 -11.66 -1.13 5.33
C MET A 29 -12.70 -1.39 4.23
N TYR A 30 -12.52 -0.80 3.05
CA TYR A 30 -13.38 -1.05 1.90
C TYR A 30 -13.36 -2.52 1.46
N CYS A 31 -12.17 -3.12 1.37
CA CYS A 31 -12.05 -4.55 1.08
C CYS A 31 -12.78 -5.41 2.13
N LEU A 32 -12.62 -5.08 3.42
CA LEU A 32 -13.29 -5.80 4.50
C LEU A 32 -14.81 -5.65 4.44
N GLU A 33 -15.32 -4.44 4.21
CA GLU A 33 -16.76 -4.16 4.12
C GLU A 33 -17.43 -4.88 2.93
N LYS A 34 -16.72 -4.99 1.81
CA LYS A 34 -17.24 -5.60 0.57
C LYS A 34 -16.88 -7.08 0.42
N ASP A 35 -16.31 -7.71 1.46
CA ASP A 35 -15.87 -9.12 1.44
C ASP A 35 -14.90 -9.44 0.28
N ILE A 36 -13.94 -8.53 0.06
CA ILE A 36 -12.92 -8.64 -0.98
C ILE A 36 -11.57 -9.01 -0.34
N GLU A 37 -10.94 -10.08 -0.82
CA GLU A 37 -9.60 -10.45 -0.39
C GLU A 37 -8.54 -9.53 -1.03
N GLY A 38 -8.11 -8.52 -0.26
CA GLY A 38 -7.22 -7.45 -0.72
C GLY A 38 -5.73 -7.75 -0.54
N TYR A 39 -5.05 -8.18 -1.60
CA TYR A 39 -3.59 -8.27 -1.69
C TYR A 39 -2.97 -6.90 -1.98
N LEU A 40 -3.22 -5.93 -1.09
CA LEU A 40 -2.77 -4.56 -1.24
C LEU A 40 -1.46 -4.36 -0.48
N LYS A 41 -0.37 -4.09 -1.21
CA LYS A 41 0.91 -3.75 -0.57
C LYS A 41 0.75 -2.44 0.21
N TYR A 42 1.21 -2.40 1.46
CA TYR A 42 1.40 -1.14 2.18
C TYR A 42 2.82 -0.59 1.95
N GLN A 43 3.01 0.71 2.16
CA GLN A 43 4.26 1.43 1.83
C GLN A 43 5.54 0.78 2.38
N ASN A 44 5.53 0.33 3.63
CA ASN A 44 6.71 -0.25 4.29
C ASN A 44 6.94 -1.73 3.97
N TYR A 45 6.02 -2.42 3.27
CA TYR A 45 6.06 -3.87 3.05
C TYR A 45 7.40 -4.36 2.47
N ARG A 46 7.93 -3.64 1.47
CA ARG A 46 9.24 -3.96 0.88
C ARG A 46 10.41 -3.67 1.84
N TYR A 47 10.34 -2.55 2.56
CA TYR A 47 11.44 -2.07 3.38
C TYR A 47 11.58 -2.85 4.70
N GLU A 48 10.49 -3.35 5.26
CA GLU A 48 10.47 -4.17 6.47
C GLU A 48 11.36 -5.42 6.39
N LYS A 49 11.57 -5.94 5.17
CA LYS A 49 12.44 -7.10 4.94
C LYS A 49 13.92 -6.74 5.01
N THR A 50 14.28 -5.46 4.89
CA THR A 50 15.69 -5.00 4.86
C THR A 50 16.32 -4.97 6.26
N ALA A 51 17.62 -5.28 6.34
CA ALA A 51 18.38 -5.23 7.59
C ALA A 51 18.39 -3.81 8.20
N LYS A 52 18.44 -2.78 7.36
CA LYS A 52 18.38 -1.37 7.81
C LYS A 52 17.09 -1.08 8.55
N PHE A 53 15.95 -1.52 8.03
CA PHE A 53 14.65 -1.32 8.70
C PHE A 53 14.60 -2.06 10.03
N LYS A 54 15.03 -3.33 10.07
CA LYS A 54 14.98 -4.17 11.29
C LYS A 54 15.91 -3.68 12.40
N LYS A 55 17.07 -3.10 12.06
CA LYS A 55 18.06 -2.61 13.03
C LYS A 55 17.81 -1.18 13.50
N ASP A 56 16.89 -0.46 12.88
CA ASP A 56 16.60 0.93 13.24
C ASP A 56 15.78 0.99 14.53
N ILE A 57 16.49 1.14 15.66
CA ILE A 57 15.90 1.26 17.01
C ILE A 57 14.99 2.48 17.17
N TYR A 58 15.07 3.46 16.25
CA TYR A 58 14.26 4.67 16.33
C TYR A 58 12.94 4.53 15.57
N ARG A 59 12.69 3.46 14.82
CA ARG A 59 11.38 3.22 14.20
C ARG A 59 10.32 2.87 15.22
N LYS A 60 9.09 3.35 14.99
CA LYS A 60 7.96 3.07 15.89
C LYS A 60 7.60 1.59 15.90
N GLU A 61 7.78 0.92 14.77
CA GLU A 61 7.49 -0.50 14.56
C GLU A 61 8.47 -1.39 15.34
N ASN A 62 9.67 -0.88 15.65
CA ASN A 62 10.72 -1.60 16.37
C ASN A 62 10.84 -1.18 17.85
N LEU A 63 9.93 -0.32 18.34
CA LEU A 63 9.92 0.03 19.76
C LEU A 63 9.54 -1.19 20.59
N LEU A 64 10.22 -1.34 21.72
CA LEU A 64 9.88 -2.38 22.69
C LEU A 64 8.48 -2.11 23.25
N ARG A 65 7.71 -3.19 23.40
CA ARG A 65 6.40 -3.20 24.06
C ARG A 65 6.51 -4.08 25.30
N GLU A 66 6.17 -3.52 26.44
CA GLU A 66 6.03 -4.29 27.69
C GLU A 66 4.76 -5.16 27.64
N GLU A 67 4.68 -6.15 28.54
CA GLU A 67 3.51 -7.04 28.68
C GLU A 67 2.22 -6.27 28.97
N ASN A 68 2.32 -5.11 29.63
CA ASN A 68 1.22 -4.19 29.91
C ASN A 68 0.81 -3.32 28.69
N GLY A 69 1.42 -3.52 27.52
CA GLY A 69 1.16 -2.78 26.29
C GLY A 69 1.85 -1.42 26.17
N LYS A 70 2.64 -1.00 27.17
CA LYS A 70 3.37 0.27 27.13
C LYS A 70 4.54 0.22 26.16
N LEU A 71 4.74 1.32 25.43
CA LEU A 71 5.89 1.48 24.53
C LEU A 71 7.08 2.01 25.31
N ILE A 72 8.26 1.46 25.02
CA ILE A 72 9.52 1.85 25.62
C ILE A 72 10.44 2.42 24.53
N CYS A 73 11.01 3.60 24.78
CA CYS A 73 11.99 4.18 23.87
C CYS A 73 13.35 3.48 23.97
N PRO A 74 14.28 3.70 23.01
CA PRO A 74 15.61 3.06 23.05
C PRO A 74 16.46 3.37 24.29
N GLN A 75 16.13 4.43 25.03
CA GLN A 75 16.79 4.79 26.30
C GLN A 75 16.09 4.17 27.52
N GLY A 76 15.14 3.25 27.35
CA GLY A 76 14.41 2.60 28.44
C GLY A 76 13.30 3.46 29.08
N ARG A 77 12.94 4.59 28.47
CA ARG A 77 11.89 5.48 29.00
C ARG A 77 10.53 5.15 28.41
N GLU A 78 9.49 5.12 29.26
CA GLU A 78 8.11 4.86 28.86
C GLU A 78 7.50 6.01 28.04
N PHE A 79 6.67 5.64 27.07
CA PHE A 79 5.70 6.55 26.47
C PHE A 79 4.40 6.54 27.27
N VAL A 80 3.84 7.73 27.48
CA VAL A 80 2.55 7.90 28.17
C VAL A 80 1.48 8.23 27.13
N TYR A 81 0.30 7.63 27.27
CA TYR A 81 -0.86 7.99 26.47
C TYR A 81 -1.16 9.49 26.61
N LYS A 82 -1.35 10.17 25.49
CA LYS A 82 -1.64 11.61 25.46
C LYS A 82 -3.09 11.89 25.13
N ARG A 83 -3.56 11.35 24.01
CA ARG A 83 -4.91 11.55 23.48
C ARG A 83 -5.15 10.67 22.26
N ASP A 84 -6.40 10.54 21.90
CA ASP A 84 -6.79 10.08 20.58
C ASP A 84 -6.81 11.24 19.57
N SER A 85 -6.60 10.88 18.32
CA SER A 85 -6.72 11.77 17.17
C SER A 85 -7.62 11.10 16.17
N GLU A 86 -8.83 11.61 16.06
CA GLU A 86 -9.75 11.20 15.00
C GLU A 86 -9.36 11.88 13.69
N ASN A 87 -9.41 11.11 12.61
CA ASN A 87 -9.31 11.64 11.26
C ASN A 87 -10.67 11.48 10.58
N THR A 88 -11.31 12.61 10.30
CA THR A 88 -12.63 12.68 9.65
C THR A 88 -12.53 12.90 8.14
N LYS A 89 -11.31 12.98 7.58
CA LYS A 89 -11.09 13.13 6.14
C LYS A 89 -11.05 11.79 5.39
N THR A 90 -11.00 10.69 6.12
CA THR A 90 -11.03 9.33 5.60
C THR A 90 -12.47 8.91 5.34
N ASP A 91 -12.68 8.02 4.38
CA ASP A 91 -14.01 7.49 4.07
C ASP A 91 -14.57 6.65 5.24
N TYR A 92 -13.68 6.11 6.07
CA TYR A 92 -14.00 5.35 7.28
C TYR A 92 -13.54 6.09 8.54
N PRO A 93 -14.28 5.99 9.67
CA PRO A 93 -13.85 6.55 10.95
C PRO A 93 -12.50 6.00 11.37
N CYS A 94 -11.49 6.87 11.48
CA CYS A 94 -10.12 6.45 11.71
C CYS A 94 -9.56 7.10 13.00
N ILE A 95 -9.31 6.28 14.03
CA ILE A 95 -8.76 6.74 15.30
C ILE A 95 -7.27 6.39 15.38
N THR A 96 -6.45 7.39 15.70
CA THR A 96 -5.02 7.24 15.92
C THR A 96 -4.66 7.68 17.34
N GLN A 97 -4.12 6.76 18.13
CA GLN A 97 -3.62 7.03 19.47
C GLN A 97 -2.28 7.76 19.42
N VAL A 98 -2.16 8.84 20.19
CA VAL A 98 -0.93 9.62 20.34
C VAL A 98 -0.28 9.31 21.68
N TRP A 99 0.96 8.84 21.62
CA TRP A 99 1.78 8.48 22.77
C TRP A 99 3.00 9.40 22.85
N GLU A 100 3.37 9.88 24.04
CA GLU A 100 4.45 10.85 24.21
C GLU A 100 5.45 10.44 25.30
N CYS A 101 6.74 10.52 24.98
CA CYS A 101 7.81 10.37 25.96
C CYS A 101 8.13 11.74 26.57
N LYS A 102 7.64 11.98 27.80
CA LYS A 102 7.77 13.27 28.51
C LYS A 102 9.22 13.58 28.90
N THR A 103 10.01 12.56 29.19
CA THR A 103 11.40 12.67 29.64
C THR A 103 12.35 12.59 28.45
N CYS A 104 12.31 13.55 27.52
CA CYS A 104 13.31 13.65 26.44
C CYS A 104 14.37 14.74 26.69
N ASN A 105 14.21 15.55 27.74
CA ASN A 105 15.16 16.61 28.06
C ASN A 105 16.53 16.02 28.44
N ARG A 106 17.62 16.58 27.89
CA ARG A 106 19.00 16.09 28.05
C ARG A 106 19.20 14.60 27.74
N CYS A 107 18.38 13.99 26.88
CA CYS A 107 18.57 12.60 26.45
C CYS A 107 19.77 12.50 25.49
N PRO A 108 20.74 11.59 25.70
CA PRO A 108 21.91 11.45 24.83
C PRO A 108 21.52 11.06 23.39
N LEU A 109 20.47 10.25 23.23
CA LEU A 109 19.97 9.79 21.94
C LEU A 109 19.04 10.81 21.24
N LYS A 110 18.78 11.98 21.83
CA LYS A 110 17.77 12.92 21.33
C LYS A 110 18.00 13.32 19.87
N LYS A 111 19.25 13.65 19.51
CA LYS A 111 19.61 14.15 18.18
C LYS A 111 19.24 13.17 17.06
N GLU A 112 19.40 11.88 17.30
CA GLU A 112 19.07 10.82 16.35
C GLU A 112 17.59 10.38 16.44
N CYS A 113 17.01 10.49 17.63
CA CYS A 113 15.67 9.99 17.94
C CYS A 113 14.53 10.94 17.52
N THR A 114 14.66 12.25 17.76
CA THR A 114 13.63 13.24 17.37
C THR A 114 14.16 14.67 17.33
N LYS A 115 13.66 15.47 16.37
CA LYS A 115 13.90 16.92 16.31
C LYS A 115 12.96 17.73 17.23
N ALA A 116 11.87 17.12 17.71
CA ALA A 116 10.91 17.79 18.57
C ALA A 116 11.42 17.93 20.03
N LYS A 117 10.69 18.71 20.85
CA LYS A 117 11.00 18.85 22.28
C LYS A 117 10.97 17.49 23.00
N THR A 118 9.95 16.70 22.68
CA THR A 118 9.63 15.37 23.18
C THR A 118 9.26 14.47 22.01
N ARG A 119 9.55 13.17 22.11
CA ARG A 119 9.18 12.22 21.07
C ARG A 119 7.72 11.83 21.23
N ALA A 120 6.94 11.97 20.16
CA ALA A 120 5.59 11.45 20.07
C ALA A 120 5.51 10.36 19.00
N VAL A 121 4.68 9.33 19.25
CA VAL A 121 4.42 8.22 18.34
C VAL A 121 2.92 8.14 18.11
N ARG A 122 2.55 7.85 16.86
CA ARG A 122 1.16 7.65 16.43
C ARG A 122 0.94 6.19 16.09
N ILE A 123 -0.01 5.58 16.78
CA ILE A 123 -0.39 4.17 16.61
C ILE A 123 -1.85 4.13 16.21
N ASN A 124 -2.15 3.39 15.16
CA ASN A 124 -3.51 3.07 14.78
C ASN A 124 -3.62 1.54 14.89
N PRO A 125 -4.18 1.01 15.99
CA PRO A 125 -4.25 -0.43 16.23
C PRO A 125 -4.97 -1.17 15.10
N ILE A 126 -6.10 -0.63 14.62
CA ILE A 126 -6.88 -1.22 13.54
C ILE A 126 -6.05 -1.28 12.24
N LEU A 127 -5.36 -0.20 11.89
CA LEU A 127 -4.49 -0.21 10.70
C LEU A 127 -3.32 -1.19 10.85
N ASP A 128 -2.78 -1.35 12.05
CA ASP A 128 -1.69 -2.30 12.30
C ASP A 128 -2.20 -3.75 12.14
N GLU A 129 -3.42 -4.06 12.60
CA GLU A 129 -4.09 -5.35 12.38
C GLU A 129 -4.40 -5.60 10.89
N LEU A 130 -4.99 -4.62 10.19
CA LEU A 130 -5.26 -4.72 8.75
C LEU A 130 -3.99 -4.96 7.94
N LYS A 131 -2.87 -4.33 8.33
CA LYS A 131 -1.56 -4.58 7.70
C LYS A 131 -1.00 -5.94 8.03
N ALA A 132 -1.21 -6.46 9.24
CA ALA A 132 -0.80 -7.81 9.61
C ALA A 132 -1.53 -8.84 8.75
N HIS A 133 -2.85 -8.73 8.64
CA HIS A 133 -3.64 -9.58 7.75
C HIS A 133 -3.22 -9.45 6.28
N ALA A 134 -3.06 -8.22 5.78
CA ALA A 134 -2.58 -8.00 4.41
C ALA A 134 -1.19 -8.60 4.20
N LYS A 135 -0.31 -8.56 5.21
CA LYS A 135 1.02 -9.16 5.14
C LYS A 135 0.95 -10.69 5.04
N GLU A 136 0.08 -11.33 5.81
CA GLU A 136 -0.15 -12.78 5.75
C GLU A 136 -0.61 -13.20 4.35
N LEU A 137 -1.62 -12.52 3.80
CA LEU A 137 -2.07 -12.74 2.42
C LEU A 137 -0.94 -12.53 1.42
N LEU A 138 -0.21 -11.43 1.54
CA LEU A 138 0.89 -11.09 0.65
C LEU A 138 2.05 -12.09 0.73
N ASP A 139 2.36 -12.63 1.90
CA ASP A 139 3.46 -13.59 2.10
C ASP A 139 3.03 -15.05 1.84
N SER A 140 1.74 -15.32 1.65
CA SER A 140 1.24 -16.63 1.21
C SER A 140 1.73 -17.02 -0.19
N GLU A 141 1.69 -18.32 -0.50
CA GLU A 141 2.05 -18.83 -1.84
C GLU A 141 1.18 -18.20 -2.93
N ALA A 142 -0.14 -18.15 -2.72
CA ALA A 142 -1.07 -17.49 -3.63
C ALA A 142 -0.73 -16.01 -3.84
N GLY A 143 -0.42 -15.29 -2.76
CA GLY A 143 -0.03 -13.88 -2.82
C GLY A 143 1.28 -13.63 -3.54
N ILE A 144 2.25 -14.56 -3.44
CA ILE A 144 3.49 -14.50 -4.22
C ILE A 144 3.18 -14.66 -5.72
N GLN A 145 2.39 -15.67 -6.11
CA GLN A 145 2.02 -15.91 -7.50
C GLN A 145 1.25 -14.75 -8.11
N LEU A 146 0.22 -14.26 -7.41
CA LEU A 146 -0.60 -13.13 -7.85
C LEU A 146 0.23 -11.88 -8.11
N ARG A 147 1.21 -11.60 -7.26
CA ARG A 147 2.09 -10.43 -7.44
C ARG A 147 3.06 -10.60 -8.59
N GLN A 148 3.62 -11.78 -8.79
CA GLN A 148 4.48 -12.06 -9.94
C GLN A 148 3.69 -11.87 -11.24
N GLN A 149 2.48 -12.43 -11.32
CA GLN A 149 1.59 -12.24 -12.46
C GLN A 149 1.25 -10.76 -12.69
N ARG A 150 0.94 -10.02 -11.62
CA ARG A 150 0.63 -8.59 -11.70
C ARG A 150 1.81 -7.77 -12.23
N CYS A 151 3.03 -8.05 -11.77
CA CYS A 151 4.25 -7.42 -12.28
C CYS A 151 4.44 -7.72 -13.78
N ILE A 152 4.32 -8.99 -14.20
CA ILE A 152 4.46 -9.39 -15.60
C ILE A 152 3.42 -8.69 -16.49
N GLN A 153 2.16 -8.61 -16.04
CA GLN A 153 1.10 -7.95 -16.79
C GLN A 153 1.34 -6.44 -16.92
N ALA A 154 1.67 -5.77 -15.82
CA ALA A 154 1.89 -4.33 -15.81
C ALA A 154 3.15 -3.94 -16.60
N GLU A 155 4.29 -4.52 -16.26
CA GLU A 155 5.58 -4.23 -16.91
C GLU A 155 5.58 -4.68 -18.37
N GLY A 156 5.02 -5.85 -18.69
CA GLY A 156 4.92 -6.33 -20.06
C GLY A 156 4.06 -5.41 -20.94
N THR A 157 2.96 -4.88 -20.41
CA THR A 157 2.12 -3.92 -21.14
C THR A 157 2.86 -2.62 -21.43
N PHE A 158 3.51 -2.04 -20.41
CA PHE A 158 4.28 -0.81 -20.60
C PHE A 158 5.52 -1.01 -21.47
N GLY A 159 6.19 -2.16 -21.37
CA GLY A 159 7.34 -2.52 -22.20
C GLY A 159 6.97 -2.58 -23.67
N ILE A 160 5.87 -3.26 -24.02
CA ILE A 160 5.40 -3.32 -25.42
C ILE A 160 5.06 -1.91 -25.92
N ILE A 161 4.28 -1.13 -25.17
CA ILE A 161 3.84 0.19 -25.62
C ILE A 161 5.05 1.14 -25.77
N LYS A 162 5.98 1.17 -24.82
CA LYS A 162 7.11 2.11 -24.85
C LYS A 162 8.25 1.67 -25.74
N SER A 163 8.65 0.40 -25.67
CA SER A 163 9.80 -0.13 -26.39
C SER A 163 9.41 -0.62 -27.78
N ASP A 164 8.49 -1.58 -27.88
CA ASP A 164 8.16 -2.21 -29.17
C ASP A 164 7.40 -1.25 -30.09
N TRP A 165 6.45 -0.49 -29.54
CA TRP A 165 5.68 0.51 -30.30
C TRP A 165 6.33 1.89 -30.31
N GLN A 166 7.45 2.05 -29.58
CA GLN A 166 8.19 3.30 -29.47
C GLN A 166 7.35 4.49 -28.95
N TYR A 167 6.24 4.21 -28.26
CA TYR A 167 5.36 5.23 -27.69
C TYR A 167 5.91 5.73 -26.35
N ASN A 168 6.89 6.62 -26.44
CA ASN A 168 7.63 7.13 -25.27
C ASN A 168 7.13 8.49 -24.76
N ARG A 169 6.25 9.15 -25.52
CA ARG A 169 5.69 10.47 -25.15
C ARG A 169 4.28 10.64 -25.70
N ILE A 170 3.49 11.43 -24.99
CA ILE A 170 2.17 11.89 -25.42
C ILE A 170 2.37 13.07 -26.40
N HIS A 171 1.67 13.04 -27.53
CA HIS A 171 1.85 14.03 -28.60
C HIS A 171 0.80 15.13 -28.56
N ARG A 172 -0.36 14.87 -27.95
CA ARG A 172 -1.44 15.85 -27.79
C ARG A 172 -1.27 16.69 -26.53
N ARG A 173 -1.95 17.84 -26.53
CA ARG A 173 -2.03 18.79 -25.40
C ARG A 173 -3.49 19.03 -25.03
N GLY A 174 -3.73 19.32 -23.75
CA GLY A 174 -5.07 19.44 -23.17
C GLY A 174 -5.62 18.09 -22.72
N MET A 175 -6.26 18.05 -21.54
CA MET A 175 -6.67 16.79 -20.89
C MET A 175 -7.51 15.89 -21.79
N GLU A 176 -8.53 16.44 -22.46
CA GLU A 176 -9.40 15.68 -23.36
C GLU A 176 -8.64 15.00 -24.51
N ASN A 177 -7.75 15.73 -25.19
CA ASN A 177 -6.98 15.17 -26.28
C ASN A 177 -5.95 14.14 -25.81
N VAL A 178 -5.38 14.35 -24.61
CA VAL A 178 -4.47 13.41 -23.97
C VAL A 178 -5.19 12.10 -23.61
N GLU A 179 -6.39 12.20 -23.06
CA GLU A 179 -7.23 11.03 -22.76
C GLU A 179 -7.59 10.27 -24.03
N ASN A 180 -8.04 10.96 -25.08
CA ASN A 180 -8.37 10.34 -26.37
C ASN A 180 -7.17 9.60 -26.98
N GLU A 181 -5.97 10.20 -26.94
CA GLU A 181 -4.75 9.54 -27.39
C GLU A 181 -4.48 8.25 -26.60
N LEU A 182 -4.58 8.31 -25.28
CA LEU A 182 -4.38 7.15 -24.41
C LEU A 182 -5.44 6.06 -24.63
N TYR A 183 -6.71 6.43 -24.84
CA TYR A 183 -7.77 5.47 -25.12
C TYR A 183 -7.51 4.72 -26.43
N LEU A 184 -7.10 5.42 -27.49
CA LEU A 184 -6.77 4.79 -28.78
C LEU A 184 -5.63 3.77 -28.63
N ILE A 185 -4.58 4.13 -27.89
CA ILE A 185 -3.44 3.23 -27.64
C ILE A 185 -3.88 2.01 -26.83
N CYS A 186 -4.66 2.20 -25.77
CA CYS A 186 -5.20 1.11 -24.96
C CYS A 186 -6.09 0.18 -25.79
N MET A 187 -6.96 0.72 -26.65
CA MET A 187 -7.81 -0.07 -27.54
C MET A 187 -6.98 -0.89 -28.53
N GLY A 188 -6.00 -0.26 -29.19
CA GLY A 188 -5.08 -0.96 -30.10
C GLY A 188 -4.34 -2.10 -29.39
N PHE A 189 -3.86 -1.86 -28.16
CA PHE A 189 -3.14 -2.86 -27.39
C PHE A 189 -4.03 -4.05 -27.04
N ASN A 190 -5.26 -3.79 -26.59
CA ASN A 190 -6.23 -4.82 -26.26
C ASN A 190 -6.62 -5.66 -27.49
N LEU A 191 -6.82 -5.02 -28.65
CA LEU A 191 -7.11 -5.71 -29.91
C LEU A 191 -5.95 -6.62 -30.35
N MET A 192 -4.71 -6.12 -30.29
CA MET A 192 -3.52 -6.92 -30.58
C MET A 192 -3.43 -8.14 -29.65
N LYS A 193 -3.59 -7.94 -28.33
CA LYS A 193 -3.60 -9.02 -27.34
C LYS A 193 -4.68 -10.07 -27.63
N TYR A 194 -5.89 -9.62 -27.97
CA TYR A 194 -7.00 -10.49 -28.31
C TYR A 194 -6.70 -11.32 -29.57
N HIS A 195 -6.20 -10.67 -30.62
CA HIS A 195 -5.82 -11.34 -31.87
C HIS A 195 -4.72 -12.39 -31.64
N GLN A 196 -3.65 -12.06 -30.92
CA GLN A 196 -2.59 -13.01 -30.60
C GLN A 196 -3.10 -14.21 -29.79
N LYS A 197 -4.01 -13.98 -28.83
CA LYS A 197 -4.62 -15.06 -28.04
C LYS A 197 -5.44 -16.00 -28.94
N LYS A 198 -6.28 -15.45 -29.83
CA LYS A 198 -7.04 -16.22 -30.82
C LYS A 198 -6.13 -17.05 -31.72
N MET A 199 -5.06 -16.47 -32.25
CA MET A 199 -4.12 -17.18 -33.14
C MET A 199 -3.41 -18.33 -32.43
N ARG A 200 -3.00 -18.16 -31.17
CA ARG A 200 -2.37 -19.24 -30.38
C ARG A 200 -3.31 -20.43 -30.16
N MET A 201 -4.59 -20.16 -29.90
CA MET A 201 -5.60 -21.20 -29.72
C MET A 201 -5.90 -21.99 -31.00
N ILE A 202 -5.70 -21.38 -32.18
CA ILE A 202 -5.89 -22.05 -33.47
C ILE A 202 -4.69 -22.93 -33.82
N LEU A 203 -3.50 -22.56 -33.36
CA LEU A 203 -2.22 -23.23 -33.67
C LEU A 203 -1.80 -24.27 -32.63
N SER A 204 -2.56 -24.43 -31.55
CA SER A 204 -2.37 -25.41 -30.47
C SER A 204 -3.38 -26.56 -30.60
#